data_AF-A0A2M8MXB4-F1
#
_entry.id   AF-A0A2M8MXB4-F1
#
_cell.length_a   1.000
_cell.length_b   1.000
_cell.length_c   1.000
_cell.angle_alpha   90.00
_cell.angle_beta   90.00
_cell.angle_gamma   90.00
#
_symmetry.space_group_name_H-M   'P 1'
#
loop_
_entity.id
_entity.type
_entity.pdbx_description
1 polymer ?
#
loop_
_entity_poly.entity_id
_entity_poly.type
_entity_poly.pdbx_seq_one_letter_code
_entity_poly.pdbx_strand_id
1 'polypeptide(L)'
;MPRKNQPRAKVIAPRKGLLHIVDAAGYSMAGARRLWQETAARLEVLGLALTGGLFLLSGAAPWHWLVTAALFALVLSVEALNTAIEVLTDRISPEWSTMARDAKDLGSFAVGLLLMVTGGFVAAVVSGTV
;
A
#
# COMPACT_ATOMS: atom_id res chain seq x y z
N MET A 1 35.91 -1.00 -21.18
CA MET A 1 35.54 -2.32 -21.75
C MET A 1 34.04 -2.32 -22.07
N PRO A 2 33.58 -2.68 -23.28
CA PRO A 2 32.16 -2.76 -23.58
C PRO A 2 31.56 -4.06 -23.01
N ARG A 3 30.49 -3.98 -22.22
CA ARG A 3 29.73 -5.13 -21.71
C ARG A 3 29.02 -5.84 -22.89
N LYS A 4 29.68 -6.81 -23.52
CA LYS A 4 29.04 -7.74 -24.47
C LYS A 4 28.35 -8.86 -23.67
N ASN A 5 27.10 -9.15 -24.03
CA ASN A 5 26.28 -10.29 -23.60
C ASN A 5 25.51 -10.19 -22.26
N GLN A 6 24.71 -9.13 -22.08
CA GLN A 6 23.49 -9.28 -21.28
C GLN A 6 22.34 -9.72 -22.21
N PRO A 7 21.60 -10.80 -21.90
CA PRO A 7 20.41 -11.15 -22.67
C PRO A 7 19.46 -9.95 -22.65
N ARG A 8 19.04 -9.47 -23.82
CA ARG A 8 18.01 -8.43 -23.89
C ARG A 8 16.78 -8.96 -23.16
N ALA A 9 16.33 -8.25 -22.13
CA ALA A 9 15.09 -8.58 -21.43
C ALA A 9 13.99 -8.77 -22.49
N LYS A 10 13.32 -9.92 -22.46
CA LYS A 10 12.30 -10.26 -23.44
C LYS A 10 11.11 -9.32 -23.18
N VAL A 11 10.97 -8.26 -23.97
CA VAL A 11 9.85 -7.33 -23.88
C VAL A 11 8.62 -8.04 -24.44
N ILE A 12 7.80 -8.60 -23.55
CA ILE A 12 6.53 -9.24 -23.93
C ILE A 12 5.53 -8.12 -24.19
N ALA A 13 5.04 -8.00 -25.43
CA ALA A 13 4.00 -7.03 -25.75
C ALA A 13 2.72 -7.34 -24.95
N PRO A 14 2.05 -6.33 -24.35
CA PRO A 14 0.83 -6.56 -23.59
C PRO A 14 -0.26 -7.16 -24.48
N ARG A 15 -0.97 -8.16 -23.95
CA ARG A 15 -2.12 -8.76 -24.64
C ARG A 15 -3.24 -7.72 -24.75
N LYS A 16 -4.04 -7.80 -25.82
CA LYS A 16 -5.13 -6.83 -26.12
C LYS A 16 -6.49 -7.32 -25.60
N GLY A 17 -7.42 -6.39 -25.38
CA GLY A 17 -8.81 -6.69 -25.03
C GLY A 17 -9.00 -7.28 -23.62
N LEU A 18 -9.97 -8.19 -23.46
CA LEU A 18 -10.29 -8.80 -22.16
C LEU A 18 -9.09 -9.54 -21.52
N LEU A 19 -8.16 -10.02 -22.34
CA LEU A 19 -6.92 -10.66 -21.87
C LEU A 19 -6.01 -9.67 -21.13
N HIS A 20 -6.07 -8.38 -21.45
CA HIS A 20 -5.33 -7.34 -20.71
C HIS A 20 -5.84 -7.16 -19.28
N ILE A 21 -7.16 -7.27 -19.08
CA ILE A 21 -7.81 -7.15 -17.77
C ILE A 21 -7.40 -8.32 -16.87
N VAL A 22 -7.36 -9.53 -17.43
CA VAL A 22 -6.91 -10.74 -16.71
C VAL A 22 -5.43 -10.62 -16.33
N ASP A 23 -4.58 -10.17 -17.25
CA ASP A 23 -3.16 -9.94 -16.98
C ASP A 23 -2.98 -8.87 -15.89
N ALA A 24 -3.73 -7.76 -15.95
CA ALA A 24 -3.71 -6.68 -14.95
C ALA A 24 -4.16 -7.17 -13.57
N ALA A 25 -5.24 -7.96 -13.49
CA ALA A 25 -5.69 -8.58 -12.24
C ALA A 25 -4.62 -9.53 -11.66
N GLY A 26 -3.91 -10.26 -12.53
CA GLY A 26 -2.76 -11.08 -12.15
C GLY A 26 -1.62 -10.26 -11.54
N TYR A 27 -1.26 -9.14 -12.15
CA TYR A 27 -0.24 -8.23 -11.61
C TYR A 27 -0.66 -7.59 -10.28
N SER A 28 -1.91 -7.14 -10.17
CA SER A 28 -2.45 -6.61 -8.90
C SER A 28 -2.41 -7.65 -7.79
N MET A 29 -2.74 -8.91 -8.07
CA MET A 29 -2.69 -10.00 -7.09
C MET A 29 -1.25 -10.31 -6.65
N ALA A 30 -0.30 -10.29 -7.60
CA ALA A 30 1.12 -10.43 -7.27
C ALA A 30 1.61 -9.28 -6.38
N GLY A 31 1.17 -8.05 -6.67
CA GLY A 31 1.44 -6.87 -5.83
C GLY A 31 0.88 -7.02 -4.42
N ALA A 32 -0.38 -7.42 -4.27
CA ALA A 32 -1.00 -7.67 -2.97
C ALA A 32 -0.25 -8.75 -2.17
N ARG A 33 0.17 -9.84 -2.83
CA ARG A 33 0.95 -10.90 -2.20
C ARG A 33 2.33 -10.43 -1.72
N ARG A 34 2.98 -9.54 -2.49
CA ARG A 34 4.25 -8.92 -2.10
C ARG A 34 4.05 -7.99 -0.91
N LEU A 35 3.01 -7.16 -0.94
CA LEU A 35 2.67 -6.24 0.16
C LEU A 35 2.40 -7.00 1.46
N TRP A 36 1.70 -8.14 1.39
CA TRP A 36 1.41 -8.98 2.56
C TRP A 36 2.66 -9.50 3.29
N GLN A 37 3.83 -9.50 2.64
CA GLN A 37 5.09 -9.85 3.30
C GLN A 37 5.59 -8.74 4.23
N GLU A 38 5.11 -7.50 4.06
CA GLU A 38 5.45 -6.39 4.94
C GLU A 38 4.71 -6.47 6.26
N THR A 39 5.44 -6.25 7.35
CA THR A 39 4.87 -6.24 8.71
C THR A 39 3.89 -5.08 8.89
N ALA A 40 4.21 -3.91 8.31
CA ALA A 40 3.33 -2.74 8.33
C ALA A 40 1.96 -3.05 7.72
N ALA A 41 1.92 -3.57 6.49
CA ALA A 41 0.67 -3.96 5.84
C ALA A 41 -0.18 -4.97 6.66
N ARG A 42 0.45 -5.94 7.34
CA ARG A 42 -0.28 -6.88 8.22
C ARG A 42 -0.86 -6.19 9.45
N LEU A 43 -0.12 -5.24 10.05
CA LEU A 43 -0.61 -4.44 11.18
C LEU A 43 -1.76 -3.52 10.76
N GLU A 44 -1.70 -2.93 9.57
CA GLU A 44 -2.78 -2.10 9.02
C GLU A 44 -4.07 -2.92 8.85
N VAL A 45 -3.98 -4.12 8.28
CA VAL A 45 -5.13 -5.03 8.12
C VAL A 45 -5.70 -5.48 9.46
N LEU A 46 -4.84 -5.74 10.45
CA LEU A 46 -5.29 -5.98 11.83
C LEU A 46 -6.01 -4.75 12.39
N GLY A 47 -5.48 -3.55 12.16
CA GLY A 47 -6.10 -2.28 12.53
C GLY A 47 -7.51 -2.14 11.95
N LEU A 48 -7.69 -2.46 10.66
CA LEU A 48 -9.02 -2.46 10.02
C LEU A 48 -9.99 -3.45 10.70
N ALA A 49 -9.52 -4.66 11.03
CA ALA A 49 -10.36 -5.64 11.72
C ALA A 49 -10.82 -5.13 13.09
N LEU A 50 -9.92 -4.48 13.84
CA LEU A 50 -10.25 -3.84 15.12
C LEU A 50 -11.24 -2.68 14.93
N THR A 51 -11.05 -1.84 13.91
CA THR A 51 -11.99 -0.77 13.55
C THR A 51 -13.39 -1.32 13.28
N GLY A 52 -13.50 -2.45 12.55
CA GLY A 52 -14.78 -3.10 12.32
C GLY A 52 -15.47 -3.53 13.61
N GLY A 53 -14.72 -4.09 14.57
CA GLY A 53 -15.23 -4.40 15.90
C GLY A 53 -15.74 -3.17 16.64
N LEU A 54 -14.97 -2.07 16.62
CA LEU A 54 -15.38 -0.80 17.24
C LEU A 54 -16.64 -0.20 16.60
N PHE A 55 -16.75 -0.26 15.27
CA PHE A 55 -17.91 0.24 14.54
C PHE A 55 -19.19 -0.52 14.86
N LEU A 56 -19.09 -1.84 15.05
CA LEU A 56 -20.22 -2.65 15.51
C LEU A 56 -20.64 -2.27 16.94
N LEU A 57 -19.68 -2.04 17.83
CA LEU A 57 -19.95 -1.65 19.22
C LEU A 57 -20.52 -0.23 19.34
N SER A 58 -20.11 0.69 18.47
CA SER A 58 -20.55 2.08 18.48
C SER A 58 -21.83 2.34 17.67
N GLY A 59 -22.38 1.33 16.99
CA GLY A 59 -23.57 1.48 16.15
C GLY A 59 -23.31 2.34 14.90
N ALA A 60 -22.11 2.24 14.30
CA ALA A 60 -21.72 3.05 13.16
C ALA A 60 -22.67 2.89 11.96
N ALA A 61 -23.06 4.02 11.37
CA ALA A 61 -23.91 4.08 10.18
C ALA A 61 -23.23 3.43 8.95
N PRO A 62 -24.01 2.94 7.96
CA PRO A 62 -23.44 2.30 6.76
C PRO A 62 -22.42 3.14 5.99
N TRP A 63 -22.59 4.47 5.98
CA TRP A 63 -21.66 5.35 5.29
C TRP A 63 -20.29 5.45 5.98
N HIS A 64 -20.21 5.24 7.31
CA HIS A 64 -18.93 5.16 8.03
C HIS A 64 -18.08 4.01 7.51
N TRP A 65 -18.71 2.85 7.28
CA TRP A 65 -18.03 1.68 6.71
C TRP A 65 -17.48 1.96 5.31
N LEU A 66 -18.27 2.64 4.47
CA LEU A 66 -17.85 2.98 3.12
C LEU A 66 -16.65 3.94 3.13
N VAL A 67 -16.69 4.97 3.97
CA VAL A 67 -15.59 5.95 4.10
C VAL A 67 -14.34 5.29 4.66
N THR A 68 -14.46 4.49 5.73
CA THR A 68 -13.32 3.74 6.28
C THR A 68 -12.74 2.76 5.27
N ALA A 69 -13.56 2.07 4.48
CA ALA A 69 -13.09 1.18 3.42
C ALA A 69 -12.30 1.95 2.34
N ALA A 70 -12.77 3.14 1.95
CA ALA A 70 -12.06 3.99 1.00
C ALA A 70 -10.73 4.52 1.56
N LEU A 71 -10.71 4.99 2.82
CA LEU A 71 -9.50 5.43 3.50
C LEU A 71 -8.49 4.29 3.66
N PHE A 72 -8.96 3.09 4.01
CA PHE A 72 -8.10 1.93 4.14
C PHE A 72 -7.52 1.46 2.79
N ALA A 73 -8.31 1.50 1.72
CA ALA A 73 -7.81 1.24 0.39
C ALA A 73 -6.72 2.24 -0.02
N LEU A 74 -6.84 3.51 0.42
CA LEU A 74 -5.83 4.53 0.20
C LEU A 74 -4.55 4.26 1.02
N VAL A 75 -4.68 3.85 2.29
CA VAL A 75 -3.56 3.40 3.13
C VAL A 75 -2.77 2.29 2.44
N LEU A 76 -3.43 1.20 2.04
CA LEU A 76 -2.76 0.09 1.36
C LEU A 76 -2.14 0.50 0.02
N SER A 77 -2.77 1.44 -0.71
CA SER A 77 -2.23 1.95 -1.96
C SER A 77 -0.92 2.70 -1.74
N VAL A 78 -0.86 3.55 -0.71
CA VAL A 78 0.36 4.31 -0.38
C VAL A 78 1.42 3.41 0.26
N GLU A 79 1.05 2.44 1.07
CA GLU A 79 1.98 1.43 1.61
C GLU A 79 2.60 0.60 0.47
N ALA A 80 1.81 0.20 -0.54
CA ALA A 80 2.34 -0.47 -1.73
C ALA A 80 3.33 0.40 -2.52
N LEU A 81 3.06 1.69 -2.64
CA LEU A 81 3.99 2.65 -3.25
C LEU A 81 5.24 2.83 -2.41
N ASN A 82 5.12 2.90 -1.08
CA ASN A 82 6.25 2.95 -0.16
C ASN A 82 7.15 1.72 -0.32
N THR A 83 6.57 0.51 -0.29
CA THR A 83 7.32 -0.74 -0.53
C THR A 83 7.99 -0.73 -1.90
N ALA A 84 7.35 -0.19 -2.95
CA ALA A 84 7.95 -0.10 -4.28
C ALA A 84 9.15 0.86 -4.29
N ILE A 85 9.06 2.00 -3.60
CA ILE A 85 10.15 2.95 -3.43
C ILE A 85 11.31 2.30 -2.66
N GLU A 86 11.03 1.58 -1.58
CA GLU A 86 12.04 0.85 -0.81
C GLU A 86 12.78 -0.18 -1.67
N VAL A 87 12.04 -1.03 -2.40
CA VAL A 87 12.62 -2.03 -3.30
C VAL A 87 13.51 -1.39 -4.36
N LEU A 88 13.07 -0.28 -4.95
CA LEU A 88 13.84 0.45 -5.96
C LEU A 88 15.09 1.11 -5.34
N THR A 89 14.92 1.72 -4.17
CA THR A 89 15.99 2.41 -3.44
C THR A 89 17.08 1.43 -3.01
N ASP A 90 16.70 0.27 -2.46
CA ASP A 90 17.64 -0.80 -2.08
C ASP A 90 18.40 -1.36 -3.28
N ARG A 91 17.77 -1.36 -4.45
CA ARG A 91 18.41 -1.79 -5.69
C ARG A 91 19.41 -0.77 -6.23
N ILE A 92 19.10 0.53 -6.14
CA ILE A 92 19.91 1.62 -6.70
C ILE A 92 21.03 2.05 -5.73
N SER A 93 20.75 2.07 -4.43
CA SER A 93 21.66 2.48 -3.37
C SER A 93 21.82 1.36 -2.33
N PRO A 94 22.52 0.27 -2.67
CA PRO A 94 22.70 -0.87 -1.76
C PRO A 94 23.60 -0.55 -0.56
N GLU A 95 24.44 0.48 -0.66
CA GLU A 95 25.18 1.03 0.48
C GLU A 95 24.39 2.18 1.13
N TRP A 96 24.74 2.48 2.38
CA TRP A 96 24.11 3.55 3.12
C TRP A 96 24.28 4.90 2.39
N SER A 97 23.18 5.63 2.24
CA SER A 97 23.12 6.94 1.61
C SER A 97 22.08 7.80 2.30
N THR A 98 22.38 9.08 2.49
CA THR A 98 21.42 10.07 3.01
C THR A 98 20.19 10.16 2.13
N MET A 99 20.37 10.17 0.81
CA MET A 99 19.26 10.23 -0.15
C MET A 99 18.35 9.00 -0.06
N ALA A 100 18.93 7.81 0.12
CA ALA A 100 18.18 6.57 0.28
C ALA A 100 17.38 6.56 1.59
N ARG A 101 17.99 7.05 2.68
CA ARG A 101 17.30 7.23 3.96
C ARG A 101 16.14 8.22 3.81
N ASP A 102 16.39 9.40 3.26
CA ASP A 102 15.38 10.46 3.14
C ASP A 102 14.19 10.01 2.26
N ALA A 103 14.44 9.24 1.18
CA ALA A 103 13.37 8.66 0.36
C ALA A 103 12.46 7.69 1.13
N LYS A 104 13.05 6.83 1.96
CA LYS A 104 12.30 5.87 2.80
C LYS A 104 11.54 6.58 3.93
N ASP A 105 12.17 7.57 4.55
CA ASP A 105 11.56 8.36 5.63
C ASP A 105 10.32 9.11 5.11
N LEU A 106 10.41 9.72 3.91
CA LEU A 106 9.27 10.38 3.28
C LEU A 106 8.14 9.42 2.91
N GLY A 107 8.47 8.24 2.40
CA GLY A 107 7.49 7.20 2.09
C GLY A 107 6.74 6.72 3.35
N SER A 108 7.50 6.41 4.41
CA SER A 108 6.94 6.05 5.73
C SER A 108 6.09 7.18 6.33
N PHE A 109 6.54 8.43 6.20
CA PHE A 109 5.77 9.59 6.67
C PHE A 109 4.43 9.74 5.94
N ALA A 110 4.40 9.52 4.63
CA ALA A 110 3.16 9.57 3.84
C ALA A 110 2.13 8.53 4.32
N VAL A 111 2.57 7.30 4.61
CA VAL A 111 1.72 6.25 5.19
C VAL A 111 1.22 6.69 6.57
N GLY A 112 2.11 7.21 7.41
CA GLY A 112 1.76 7.73 8.74
C GLY A 112 0.70 8.83 8.72
N LEU A 113 0.77 9.77 7.76
CA LEU A 113 -0.26 10.80 7.58
C LEU A 113 -1.64 10.20 7.28
N LEU A 114 -1.70 9.19 6.41
CA LEU A 114 -2.96 8.52 6.09
C LEU A 114 -3.52 7.69 7.26
N LEU A 115 -2.65 7.05 8.02
CA LEU A 115 -3.05 6.36 9.25
C LEU A 115 -3.61 7.33 10.28
N MET A 116 -3.03 8.53 10.43
CA MET A 116 -3.57 9.56 11.32
C MET A 116 -4.96 10.04 10.88
N VAL A 117 -5.17 10.30 9.58
CA VAL A 117 -6.48 10.69 9.05
C VAL A 117 -7.51 9.58 9.26
N THR A 118 -7.13 8.33 8.96
CA THR A 118 -8.00 7.17 9.13
C THR A 118 -8.36 6.96 10.60
N GLY A 119 -7.37 6.99 11.49
CA GLY A 119 -7.57 6.88 12.94
C GLY A 119 -8.42 8.01 13.50
N GLY A 120 -8.22 9.24 13.03
CA GLY A 120 -9.03 10.40 13.39
C GLY A 120 -10.50 10.24 13.01
N PHE A 121 -10.77 9.76 11.78
CA PHE A 121 -12.14 9.46 11.35
C PHE A 121 -12.78 8.36 12.20
N VAL A 122 -12.05 7.27 12.46
CA VAL A 122 -12.54 6.17 13.31
C VAL A 122 -12.83 6.66 14.73
N ALA A 123 -11.96 7.48 15.31
CA ALA A 123 -12.18 8.06 16.63
C ALA A 123 -13.40 8.98 16.66
N ALA A 124 -13.63 9.77 15.60
CA ALA A 124 -14.80 10.63 15.50
C ALA A 124 -16.10 9.81 15.48
N VAL A 125 -16.14 8.73 14.68
CA VAL A 125 -17.29 7.81 14.62
C VAL A 125 -17.53 7.14 15.97
N VAL A 126 -16.49 6.61 16.61
CA VAL A 126 -16.62 5.88 17.89
C VAL A 126 -17.02 6.81 19.04
N SER A 127 -16.62 8.08 19.01
CA SER A 127 -17.04 9.09 19.98
C SER A 127 -18.45 9.64 19.73
N GLY A 128 -19.11 9.27 18.62
CA GLY A 128 -20.42 9.78 18.24
C GLY A 128 -20.40 11.26 17.81
N THR A 129 -19.25 11.77 17.38
CA THR A 129 -19.11 13.15 16.88
C THR A 129 -19.52 13.31 15.42
N VAL A 130 -19.56 12.21 14.67
CA VAL A 130 -20.06 12.12 13.29
C VAL A 130 -20.96 10.90 13.10
#